data_AF-R4Y0R3-F1
#
_entry.id   AF-R4Y0R3-F1
#
_cell.length_a   1.000
_cell.length_b   1.000
_cell.length_c   1.000
_cell.angle_alpha   90.00
_cell.angle_beta   90.00
_cell.angle_gamma   90.00
#
_symmetry.space_group_name_H-M   'P 1'
#
loop_
_entity.id
_entity.type
_entity.pdbx_description
1 polymer ?
#
loop_
_entity_poly.entity_id
_entity_poly.type
_entity_poly.pdbx_seq_one_letter_code
_entity_poly.pdbx_strand_id
1 'polypeptide(L)'
;GESELVSGFNVEYGSWNFALLFMAEYGNIILFSLVTSYLFLGSSGIMMIYMLIMMFFFILIRGTLVRYRYDKLMMLAWKVILPLSILMIFFMCFMKVIIMSSI
;
A
#
# COMPACT_ATOMS: atom_id res chain seq x y z
N GLY A 1 15.44 -10.73 0.32
CA GLY A 1 16.84 -11.03 -0.01
C GLY A 1 17.69 -11.17 1.24
N GLU A 2 17.53 -10.25 2.18
CA GLU A 2 18.45 -10.05 3.32
C GLU A 2 17.83 -10.52 4.64
N SER A 3 16.49 -10.59 4.68
CA SER A 3 15.68 -11.14 5.77
C SER A 3 15.51 -12.67 5.73
N GLU A 4 16.17 -13.36 4.79
CA GLU A 4 16.08 -14.82 4.61
C GLU A 4 17.38 -15.57 4.94
N LEU A 5 18.46 -14.86 5.30
CA LEU A 5 19.70 -15.47 5.84
C LEU A 5 19.72 -15.53 7.38
N VAL A 6 18.98 -14.63 8.02
CA VAL A 6 18.60 -14.50 9.44
C VAL A 6 17.29 -13.71 9.36
N SER A 7 16.27 -13.91 10.21
CA SER A 7 14.91 -13.29 10.06
C SER A 7 14.85 -11.75 10.19
N GLY A 8 15.92 -11.05 9.79
CA GLY A 8 16.12 -9.63 9.88
C GLY A 8 16.08 -9.20 11.35
N PHE A 9 15.35 -8.11 11.59
CA PHE A 9 15.14 -7.56 12.92
C PHE A 9 14.31 -8.47 13.84
N ASN A 10 13.57 -9.44 13.29
CA ASN A 10 12.71 -10.32 14.10
C ASN A 10 13.48 -11.37 14.91
N VAL A 11 14.80 -11.55 14.67
CA VAL A 11 15.64 -12.51 15.43
C VAL A 11 16.02 -11.99 16.81
N GLU A 12 16.04 -10.68 17.01
CA GLU A 12 16.42 -10.06 18.28
C GLU A 12 15.27 -10.07 19.31
N TYR A 13 14.05 -10.40 18.86
CA TYR A 13 12.86 -10.37 19.70
C TYR A 13 12.53 -11.74 20.31
N GLY A 14 12.33 -11.76 21.62
CA GLY A 14 11.74 -12.90 22.32
C GLY A 14 10.29 -13.17 21.90
N SER A 15 9.77 -14.35 22.27
CA SER A 15 8.48 -14.89 21.80
C SER A 15 7.28 -13.93 21.87
N TRP A 16 7.15 -13.14 22.95
CA TRP A 16 6.01 -12.22 23.12
C TRP A 16 6.08 -11.02 22.16
N ASN A 17 7.25 -10.37 22.07
CA ASN A 17 7.43 -9.22 21.18
C ASN A 17 7.36 -9.65 19.71
N PHE A 18 7.80 -10.87 19.38
CA PHE A 18 7.61 -11.47 18.07
C PHE A 18 6.11 -11.56 17.71
N ALA A 19 5.27 -12.09 18.60
CA ALA A 19 3.82 -12.18 18.36
C ALA A 19 3.17 -10.81 18.13
N LEU A 20 3.59 -9.78 18.88
CA LEU A 20 3.10 -8.41 18.70
C LEU A 20 3.49 -7.83 17.33
N LEU A 21 4.70 -8.11 16.84
CA LEU A 21 5.13 -7.66 15.51
C LEU A 21 4.25 -8.26 14.39
N PHE A 22 3.95 -9.57 14.45
CA PHE A 22 3.03 -10.18 13.46
C PHE A 22 1.62 -9.61 13.56
N MET A 23 1.08 -9.47 14.77
CA MET A 23 -0.24 -8.85 14.94
C MET A 23 -0.29 -7.43 14.38
N ALA A 24 0.78 -6.65 14.57
CA ALA A 24 0.88 -5.30 14.02
C ALA A 24 0.98 -5.30 12.48
N GLU A 25 1.75 -6.21 11.88
CA GLU A 25 1.83 -6.34 10.42
C GLU A 25 0.46 -6.69 9.80
N TYR A 26 -0.24 -7.67 10.36
CA TYR A 26 -1.58 -8.04 9.89
C TYR A 26 -2.61 -6.93 10.16
N GLY A 27 -2.51 -6.24 11.30
CA GLY A 27 -3.32 -5.07 11.60
C GLY A 27 -3.13 -3.96 10.57
N ASN A 28 -1.89 -3.70 10.15
CA ASN A 28 -1.59 -2.71 9.11
C ASN A 28 -2.19 -3.11 7.76
N ILE A 29 -2.17 -4.39 7.37
CA ILE A 29 -2.82 -4.86 6.13
C ILE A 29 -4.32 -4.56 6.15
N ILE A 30 -4.99 -4.82 7.27
CA ILE A 30 -6.42 -4.54 7.44
C ILE A 30 -6.69 -3.03 7.36
N LEU A 31 -5.89 -2.21 8.07
CA LEU A 31 -6.03 -0.75 8.05
C LEU A 31 -5.84 -0.17 6.64
N PHE A 32 -4.81 -0.60 5.90
CA PHE A 32 -4.59 -0.13 4.53
C PHE A 32 -5.70 -0.58 3.58
N SER A 33 -6.25 -1.78 3.75
CA SER A 33 -7.42 -2.20 2.96
C SER A 33 -8.64 -1.30 3.21
N LEU A 34 -8.81 -0.77 4.44
CA LEU A 34 -9.88 0.16 4.82
C LEU A 34 -9.73 1.52 4.20
N VAL A 35 -8.55 2.10 4.34
CA VAL A 35 -8.27 3.41 3.76
C VAL A 35 -8.39 3.35 2.24
N THR A 36 -7.90 2.30 1.60
CA THR A 36 -7.97 2.15 0.13
C THR A 36 -9.40 1.95 -0.37
N SER A 37 -10.21 1.10 0.27
CA SER A 37 -11.61 0.94 -0.15
C SER A 37 -12.40 2.23 0.01
N TYR A 38 -12.18 2.96 1.11
CA TYR A 38 -12.90 4.21 1.37
C TYR A 38 -12.53 5.32 0.36
N LEU A 39 -11.23 5.49 0.07
CA LEU A 39 -10.75 6.54 -0.83
C LEU A 39 -11.09 6.27 -2.30
N PHE A 40 -11.04 5.02 -2.76
CA PHE A 40 -11.18 4.70 -4.20
C PHE A 40 -12.55 4.13 -4.59
N LEU A 41 -13.16 3.28 -3.75
CA LEU A 41 -14.40 2.56 -4.07
C LEU A 41 -15.63 3.18 -3.38
N GLY A 42 -15.42 4.08 -2.42
CA GLY A 42 -16.46 4.84 -1.73
C GLY A 42 -17.12 4.12 -0.55
N SER A 43 -17.98 4.85 0.15
CA SER A 43 -18.60 4.44 1.43
C SER A 43 -20.10 4.16 1.29
N SER A 44 -20.48 3.30 0.35
CA SER A 44 -21.84 2.76 0.32
C SER A 44 -21.96 1.56 1.29
N GLY A 45 -23.17 1.09 1.58
CA GLY A 45 -23.40 -0.09 2.44
C GLY A 45 -22.65 -1.38 2.02
N ILE A 46 -22.08 -1.38 0.80
CA ILE A 46 -21.27 -2.47 0.22
C ILE A 46 -19.79 -2.38 0.66
N MET A 47 -19.41 -1.40 1.48
CA MET A 47 -18.02 -1.19 1.93
C MET A 47 -17.36 -2.45 2.48
N MET A 48 -18.07 -3.25 3.28
CA MET A 48 -17.53 -4.50 3.85
C MET A 48 -17.16 -5.53 2.78
N ILE A 49 -17.85 -5.56 1.64
CA ILE A 49 -17.51 -6.45 0.52
C ILE A 49 -16.26 -5.94 -0.19
N TYR A 50 -16.16 -4.63 -0.43
CA TYR A 50 -14.96 -4.02 -1.03
C TYR A 50 -13.72 -4.23 -0.16
N MET A 51 -13.88 -4.16 1.17
CA MET A 51 -12.84 -4.49 2.14
C MET A 51 -12.29 -5.91 1.98
N LEU A 52 -13.19 -6.90 1.94
CA LEU A 52 -12.83 -8.30 1.78
C LEU A 52 -12.11 -8.55 0.45
N ILE A 53 -12.58 -7.91 -0.62
CA ILE A 53 -11.95 -7.98 -1.95
C ILE A 53 -10.54 -7.39 -1.89
N MET A 54 -10.35 -6.23 -1.27
CA MET A 54 -9.03 -5.60 -1.15
C MET A 54 -8.05 -6.45 -0.32
N MET A 55 -8.50 -7.02 0.80
CA MET A 55 -7.68 -7.94 1.59
C MET A 55 -7.28 -9.19 0.80
N PHE A 56 -8.20 -9.75 0.01
CA PHE A 56 -7.91 -10.88 -0.87
C PHE A 56 -6.83 -10.53 -1.90
N PHE A 57 -6.90 -9.33 -2.52
CA PHE A 57 -5.86 -8.87 -3.43
C PHE A 57 -4.49 -8.77 -2.76
N PHE A 58 -4.39 -8.23 -1.53
CA PHE A 58 -3.11 -8.17 -0.81
C PHE A 58 -2.49 -9.56 -0.59
N ILE A 59 -3.31 -10.56 -0.26
CA ILE A 59 -2.86 -11.93 -0.05
C ILE A 59 -2.41 -12.55 -1.39
N LEU A 60 -3.18 -12.34 -2.47
CA LEU A 60 -2.83 -12.82 -3.81
C LEU A 60 -1.51 -12.22 -4.34
N ILE A 61 -1.32 -10.91 -4.17
CA ILE A 61 -0.11 -10.22 -4.63
C ILE A 61 1.12 -10.78 -3.90
N ARG A 62 1.00 -11.02 -2.59
CA ARG A 62 2.07 -11.64 -1.79
C ARG A 62 2.39 -13.07 -2.27
N GLY A 63 1.41 -13.81 -2.78
CA GLY A 63 1.59 -15.19 -3.26
C GLY A 63 2.08 -15.31 -4.71
N THR A 64 1.80 -14.33 -5.56
CA THR A 64 2.05 -14.41 -7.01
C THR A 64 3.31 -13.69 -7.48
N LEU A 65 3.72 -12.61 -6.80
CA LEU A 65 4.86 -11.81 -7.23
C LEU A 65 6.19 -12.35 -6.69
N VAL A 66 7.19 -12.42 -7.57
CA VAL A 66 8.58 -12.69 -7.18
C VAL A 66 9.12 -11.49 -6.39
N ARG A 67 9.82 -11.79 -5.29
CA ARG A 67 10.42 -10.76 -4.43
C ARG A 67 11.41 -9.90 -5.23
N TYR A 68 11.22 -8.57 -5.20
CA TYR A 68 12.16 -7.62 -5.80
C TYR A 68 13.31 -7.28 -4.87
N ARG A 69 14.49 -7.02 -5.45
CA ARG A 69 15.66 -6.48 -4.71
C ARG A 69 15.43 -5.02 -4.34
N TYR A 70 16.00 -4.60 -3.21
CA TYR A 70 15.84 -3.24 -2.65
C TYR A 70 16.20 -2.13 -3.66
N ASP A 71 17.32 -2.26 -4.38
CA ASP A 71 17.72 -1.25 -5.39
C ASP A 71 16.65 -1.00 -6.45
N LYS A 72 16.01 -2.08 -6.93
CA LYS A 72 14.99 -1.98 -7.98
C LYS A 72 13.71 -1.36 -7.45
N LEU A 73 13.34 -1.67 -6.21
CA LEU A 73 12.21 -1.04 -5.52
C LEU A 73 12.46 0.45 -5.31
N MET A 74 13.68 0.82 -4.90
CA MET A 74 14.02 2.21 -4.68
C MET A 74 14.05 3.01 -5.99
N MET A 75 14.61 2.43 -7.06
CA MET A 75 14.53 3.05 -8.39
C MET A 75 13.09 3.24 -8.88
N LEU A 76 12.20 2.26 -8.64
CA LEU A 76 10.78 2.39 -8.98
C LEU A 76 10.14 3.58 -8.25
N ALA A 77 10.36 3.71 -6.94
CA ALA A 77 9.78 4.78 -6.14
C ALA A 77 10.30 6.17 -6.54
N TRP A 78 11.63 6.36 -6.68
CA TRP A 78 12.18 7.67 -7.01
C TRP A 78 12.05 8.08 -8.48
N LYS A 79 12.22 7.14 -9.42
CA LYS A 79 12.24 7.48 -10.84
C LYS A 79 10.86 7.42 -11.49
N VAL A 80 9.95 6.61 -10.96
CA VAL A 80 8.63 6.39 -11.60
C VAL A 80 7.51 6.96 -10.74
N ILE A 81 7.39 6.52 -9.47
CA ILE A 81 6.23 6.89 -8.64
C ILE A 81 6.24 8.39 -8.30
N LEU A 82 7.39 8.92 -7.90
CA LEU A 82 7.50 10.32 -7.46
C LEU A 82 7.29 11.34 -8.61
N PRO A 83 7.90 11.20 -9.80
CA PRO A 83 7.62 12.12 -10.90
C PRO A 83 6.18 12.00 -11.40
N LEU A 84 5.60 10.79 -11.41
CA LEU A 84 4.22 10.56 -11.83
C LEU A 84 3.21 11.19 -10.86
N SER A 85 3.43 11.07 -9.54
CA SER A 85 2.52 11.65 -8.54
C SER A 85 2.49 13.18 -8.63
N ILE A 86 3.65 13.81 -8.83
CA ILE A 86 3.77 15.27 -9.02
C ILE A 86 3.01 15.70 -10.29
N LEU A 87 3.20 14.98 -11.41
CA LEU A 87 2.49 15.25 -12.65
C LEU A 87 0.96 15.19 -12.46
N MET A 88 0.47 14.15 -11.77
CA MET A 88 -0.97 13.99 -11.51
C MET A 88 -1.55 15.13 -10.66
N ILE A 89 -0.82 15.60 -9.65
CA ILE A 89 -1.27 16.73 -8.82
C ILE A 89 -1.38 18.01 -9.65
N PHE A 90 -0.36 18.34 -10.45
CA PHE A 90 -0.42 19.50 -11.34
C PHE A 90 -1.56 19.40 -12.34
N PHE A 91 -1.79 18.22 -12.92
CA PHE A 91 -2.89 17.97 -13.85
C PHE A 91 -4.26 18.18 -13.18
N MET A 92 -4.48 17.64 -11.98
CA MET A 92 -5.73 17.81 -11.23
C MET A 92 -5.98 19.28 -10.86
N CYS A 93 -4.92 20.01 -10.45
CA CYS A 93 -5.02 21.44 -10.18
C CYS A 93 -5.41 22.23 -11.44
N PHE A 94 -4.77 21.94 -12.57
CA PHE A 94 -5.07 22.60 -13.85
C PHE A 94 -6.51 22.36 -14.31
N MET A 95 -6.97 21.11 -14.28
CA MET A 95 -8.35 20.75 -14.63
C MET A 95 -9.36 21.45 -13.71
N LYS A 96 -9.08 21.56 -12.41
CA LYS A 96 -9.95 22.27 -11.47
C LYS A 96 -10.06 23.76 -11.80
N VAL A 97 -8.95 24.42 -12.17
CA VAL A 97 -8.96 25.84 -12.58
C VAL A 97 -9.80 26.03 -13.84
N ILE A 98 -9.66 25.16 -14.84
CA ILE A 98 -10.48 25.23 -16.06
C ILE A 98 -11.97 25.10 -15.73
N ILE A 99 -12.34 24.10 -14.94
CA ILE A 99 -13.75 23.88 -14.55
C ILE A 99 -14.31 25.11 -13.83
N MET A 100 -13.55 25.70 -12.90
CA MET A 100 -13.95 26.91 -12.18
C MET A 100 -14.10 28.12 -13.11
N SER A 101 -13.29 28.21 -14.16
CA SER A 101 -13.39 29.32 -15.14
C SER A 101 -14.56 29.19 -16.11
N SER A 102 -15.11 27.98 -16.27
CA SER A 102 -16.23 27.68 -17.18
C SER A 102 -17.62 27.73 -16.52
N ILE A 103 -17.66 27.89 -15.20
CA ILE A 103 -18.88 28.06 -14.37
C ILE A 103 -19.04 29.54 -14.07
#